data_AF-A0A7W5VKV7-F1
#
_entry.id   AF-A0A7W5VKV7-F1
#
_cell.length_a   1.000
_cell.length_b   1.000
_cell.length_c   1.000
_cell.angle_alpha   90.00
_cell.angle_beta   90.00
_cell.angle_gamma   90.00
#
_symmetry.space_group_name_H-M   'P 1'
#
loop_
_entity.id
_entity.type
_entity.pdbx_description
1 polymer ?
#
loop_
_entity_poly.entity_id
_entity_poly.type
_entity_poly.pdbx_seq_one_letter_code
_entity_poly.pdbx_strand_id
1 'polypeptide(L)'
;MRKPPTPLEATQFLQLAAVDFSGIYAVHLAAKDERLKMTRLAMSLLSAPFAATIALASTKVVNPADLTRWDTVPWYLYALVAAFGLLAVLPFLRLIEAVNAHARTARALNNFRLLYVTRLKDEFDWSPNLPVDPRFPETYAPLAWPGINVMMLSIVNSAYLTVGVTGLSKGELNVPLLLISIMLVALVHYSVYYVRCNVTRRRRLPHNPYNFPNVET
;
A
#
# COMPACT_ATOMS: atom_id res chain seq x y z
N MET A 1 43.29 19.44 -22.29
CA MET A 1 41.93 19.73 -22.79
C MET A 1 41.20 18.41 -23.01
N ARG A 2 40.15 18.10 -22.24
CA ARG A 2 39.30 16.93 -22.53
C ARG A 2 38.47 17.28 -23.76
N LYS A 3 38.61 16.48 -24.83
CA LYS A 3 37.75 16.55 -26.02
C LYS A 3 36.28 16.48 -25.55
N PRO A 4 35.37 17.34 -26.03
CA PRO A 4 33.95 17.14 -25.76
C PRO A 4 33.56 15.76 -26.31
N PRO A 5 32.73 14.99 -25.58
CA PRO A 5 32.29 13.69 -26.06
C PRO A 5 31.63 13.87 -27.43
N THR A 6 32.04 13.06 -28.41
CA THR A 6 31.39 12.99 -29.71
C THR A 6 29.89 12.73 -29.50
N PRO A 7 28.98 13.45 -30.19
CA PRO A 7 27.56 13.22 -30.05
C PRO A 7 27.27 11.75 -30.35
N LEU A 8 26.56 11.07 -29.43
CA LEU A 8 26.08 9.72 -29.65
C LEU A 8 25.20 9.70 -30.90
N GLU A 9 25.38 8.71 -31.76
CA GLU A 9 24.46 8.50 -32.88
C GLU A 9 23.04 8.30 -32.34
N ALA A 10 22.04 8.92 -32.99
CA ALA A 10 20.65 8.91 -32.54
C ALA A 10 20.14 7.48 -32.25
N THR A 11 20.57 6.50 -33.06
CA THR A 11 20.25 5.09 -32.88
C THR A 11 20.80 4.50 -31.58
N GLN A 12 22.03 4.84 -31.21
CA GLN A 12 22.66 4.39 -29.95
C GLN A 12 21.99 5.05 -28.74
N PHE A 13 21.62 6.33 -28.85
CA PHE A 13 20.87 7.03 -27.82
C PHE A 13 19.47 6.41 -27.59
N LEU A 14 18.73 6.11 -28.67
CA LEU A 14 17.43 5.46 -28.57
C LEU A 14 17.51 4.05 -27.97
N GLN A 15 18.58 3.29 -28.27
CA GLN A 15 18.82 1.98 -27.66
C GLN A 15 19.08 2.09 -26.15
N LEU A 16 19.95 3.00 -25.72
CA LEU A 16 20.23 3.25 -24.30
C LEU A 16 18.96 3.70 -23.56
N ALA A 17 18.21 4.63 -24.15
CA ALA A 17 16.92 5.08 -23.63
C ALA A 17 15.91 3.93 -23.49
N ALA A 18 15.81 3.05 -24.49
CA ALA A 18 14.92 1.91 -24.44
C ALA A 18 15.30 0.92 -23.32
N VAL A 19 16.60 0.68 -23.11
CA VAL A 19 17.12 -0.17 -22.03
C VAL A 19 16.78 0.44 -20.66
N ASP A 20 17.04 1.73 -20.47
CA ASP A 20 16.73 2.44 -19.21
C ASP A 20 15.23 2.44 -18.92
N PHE A 21 14.39 2.70 -19.93
CA PHE A 21 12.94 2.64 -19.80
C PHE A 21 12.46 1.25 -19.39
N SER A 22 12.96 0.22 -20.08
CA SER A 22 12.61 -1.17 -19.81
C SER A 22 12.97 -1.56 -18.37
N GLY A 23 14.13 -1.13 -17.90
CA GLY A 23 14.55 -1.30 -16.50
C GLY A 23 13.58 -0.64 -15.51
N ILE A 24 13.27 0.65 -15.67
CA ILE A 24 12.34 1.37 -14.78
C ILE A 24 10.93 0.73 -14.83
N TYR A 25 10.48 0.34 -16.02
CA TYR A 25 9.17 -0.29 -16.22
C TYR A 25 9.09 -1.66 -15.55
N ALA A 26 10.12 -2.50 -15.65
CA ALA A 26 10.18 -3.79 -14.96
C ALA A 26 10.09 -3.62 -13.44
N VAL A 27 10.79 -2.64 -12.88
CA VAL A 27 10.71 -2.33 -11.44
C VAL A 27 9.30 -1.84 -11.05
N HIS A 28 8.65 -1.05 -11.90
CA HIS A 28 7.27 -0.62 -11.67
C HIS A 28 6.28 -1.80 -11.67
N LEU A 29 6.42 -2.73 -12.61
CA LEU A 29 5.61 -3.96 -12.66
C LEU A 29 5.83 -4.82 -11.41
N ALA A 30 7.08 -5.03 -11.01
CA ALA A 30 7.40 -5.76 -9.78
C ALA A 30 6.77 -5.13 -8.53
N ALA A 31 6.81 -3.79 -8.42
CA ALA A 31 6.17 -3.07 -7.31
C ALA A 31 4.64 -3.19 -7.33
N LYS A 32 4.02 -3.22 -8.52
CA LYS A 32 2.57 -3.46 -8.68
C LYS A 32 2.19 -4.87 -8.24
N ASP A 33 2.98 -5.87 -8.61
CA ASP A 33 2.76 -7.27 -8.25
C ASP A 33 2.94 -7.51 -6.75
N GLU A 34 3.98 -6.92 -6.15
CA GLU A 34 4.19 -6.97 -4.69
C GLU A 34 2.98 -6.41 -3.95
N ARG A 35 2.45 -5.26 -4.38
CA ARG A 35 1.24 -4.67 -3.79
C ARG A 35 0.06 -5.64 -3.83
N LEU A 36 -0.20 -6.26 -4.99
CA LEU A 36 -1.30 -7.24 -5.13
C LEU A 36 -1.10 -8.48 -4.26
N LYS A 37 0.13 -9.00 -4.17
CA LYS A 37 0.48 -10.14 -3.30
C LYS A 37 0.24 -9.81 -1.84
N MET A 38 0.65 -8.62 -1.38
CA MET A 38 0.43 -8.19 0.01
C MET A 38 -1.04 -7.98 0.33
N THR A 39 -1.82 -7.43 -0.61
CA THR A 39 -3.29 -7.33 -0.43
C THR A 39 -3.93 -8.71 -0.32
N ARG A 40 -3.57 -9.67 -1.18
CA ARG A 40 -4.09 -11.05 -1.10
C ARG A 40 -3.71 -11.73 0.22
N LEU A 41 -2.46 -11.57 0.64
CA LEU A 41 -1.99 -12.10 1.92
C LEU A 41 -2.77 -11.52 3.10
N ALA A 42 -2.98 -10.20 3.11
CA ALA A 42 -3.78 -9.54 4.14
C ALA A 42 -5.21 -10.08 4.18
N MET A 43 -5.88 -10.18 3.02
CA MET A 43 -7.24 -10.74 2.94
C MET A 43 -7.31 -12.20 3.40
N SER A 44 -6.30 -13.02 3.04
CA SER A 44 -6.22 -14.40 3.49
C SER A 44 -6.08 -14.52 5.01
N LEU A 45 -5.22 -13.68 5.62
CA LEU A 45 -5.02 -13.67 7.07
C LEU A 45 -6.27 -13.20 7.82
N LEU A 46 -7.02 -12.24 7.26
CA LEU A 46 -8.29 -11.82 7.82
C LEU A 46 -9.35 -12.93 7.78
N SER A 47 -9.35 -13.77 6.74
CA SER A 47 -10.31 -14.89 6.65
C SER A 47 -9.99 -16.07 7.57
N ALA A 48 -8.73 -16.20 8.01
CA ALA A 48 -8.25 -17.39 8.70
C ALA A 48 -8.92 -17.66 10.06
N PRO A 49 -9.15 -16.68 10.95
CA PRO A 49 -9.87 -16.91 12.20
C PRO A 49 -11.30 -17.44 11.98
N PHE A 50 -11.99 -16.96 10.95
CA PHE A 50 -13.33 -17.45 10.60
C PHE A 50 -13.28 -18.88 10.10
N ALA A 51 -12.37 -19.19 9.16
CA ALA A 51 -12.20 -20.55 8.64
C ALA A 51 -11.86 -21.55 9.75
N ALA A 52 -10.97 -21.17 10.67
CA ALA A 52 -10.61 -21.98 11.82
C ALA A 52 -11.79 -22.16 12.79
N THR A 53 -12.57 -21.10 13.07
CA THR A 53 -13.76 -21.19 13.93
C THR A 53 -14.81 -22.11 13.32
N ILE A 54 -15.04 -22.01 12.00
CA ILE A 54 -15.95 -22.90 11.25
C ILE A 54 -15.47 -24.35 11.34
N ALA A 55 -14.17 -24.61 11.19
CA ALA A 55 -13.60 -25.95 11.31
C ALA A 55 -13.73 -26.52 12.74
N LEU A 56 -13.55 -25.69 13.77
CA LEU A 56 -13.73 -26.10 15.17
C LEU A 56 -15.20 -26.38 15.51
N ALA A 57 -16.12 -25.59 14.95
CA ALA A 57 -17.56 -25.82 15.09
C ALA A 57 -18.00 -27.09 14.34
N SER A 58 -17.49 -27.33 13.12
CA SER A 58 -17.83 -28.51 12.33
C SER A 58 -17.32 -29.82 12.95
N THR A 59 -16.19 -29.76 13.64
CA THR A 59 -15.61 -30.89 14.41
C THR A 59 -16.23 -31.04 15.80
N LYS A 60 -17.24 -30.24 16.16
CA LYS A 60 -17.93 -30.23 17.46
C LYS A 60 -17.00 -29.92 18.66
N VAL A 61 -15.84 -29.32 18.42
CA VAL A 61 -14.95 -28.82 19.48
C VAL A 61 -15.54 -27.57 20.13
N VAL A 62 -16.27 -26.77 19.36
CA VAL A 62 -17.01 -25.59 19.81
C VAL A 62 -18.50 -25.83 19.61
N ASN A 63 -19.32 -25.58 20.63
CA ASN A 63 -20.76 -25.53 20.48
C ASN A 63 -21.17 -24.17 19.90
N PRO A 64 -21.90 -24.09 18.77
CA PRO A 64 -22.35 -22.82 18.20
C PRO A 64 -23.15 -21.95 19.17
N ALA A 65 -23.85 -22.55 20.15
CA ALA A 65 -24.57 -21.81 21.18
C ALA A 65 -23.65 -20.92 22.03
N ASP A 66 -22.40 -21.37 22.26
CA ASP A 66 -21.42 -20.65 23.07
C ASP A 66 -20.89 -19.39 22.37
N LEU A 67 -21.08 -19.28 21.05
CA LEU A 67 -20.67 -18.11 20.25
C LEU A 67 -21.69 -16.97 20.30
N THR A 68 -22.84 -17.15 20.95
CA THR A 68 -23.93 -16.16 20.98
C THR A 68 -23.75 -15.10 22.07
N ARG A 69 -22.94 -15.38 23.09
CA ARG A 69 -22.68 -14.45 24.21
C ARG A 69 -21.20 -14.32 24.43
N TRP A 70 -20.76 -13.11 24.76
CA TRP A 70 -19.35 -12.79 25.01
C TRP A 70 -18.71 -13.71 26.07
N ASP A 71 -19.40 -13.91 27.18
CA ASP A 71 -18.85 -14.62 28.34
C ASP A 71 -18.78 -16.15 28.13
N THR A 72 -19.49 -16.67 27.13
CA THR A 72 -19.51 -18.11 26.81
C THR A 72 -18.49 -18.47 25.74
N VAL A 73 -17.93 -17.50 25.01
CA VAL A 73 -16.96 -17.79 23.95
C VAL A 73 -15.69 -18.41 24.55
N PRO A 74 -15.23 -19.57 24.04
CA PRO A 74 -14.00 -20.16 24.52
C PRO A 74 -12.79 -19.23 24.32
N TRP A 75 -11.98 -19.08 25.37
CA TRP A 75 -10.85 -18.14 25.41
C TRP A 75 -9.84 -18.33 24.26
N TYR A 76 -9.67 -19.57 23.75
CA TYR A 76 -8.75 -19.87 22.66
C TYR A 76 -9.20 -19.26 21.33
N LEU A 77 -10.49 -18.98 21.13
CA LEU A 77 -10.98 -18.26 19.95
C LEU A 77 -10.58 -16.79 20.01
N TYR A 78 -10.65 -16.17 21.19
CA TYR A 78 -10.10 -14.82 21.39
C TYR A 78 -8.58 -14.79 21.19
N ALA A 79 -7.86 -15.82 21.66
CA ALA A 79 -6.43 -15.98 21.41
C ALA A 79 -6.11 -16.05 19.91
N LEU A 80 -6.90 -16.82 19.16
CA LEU A 80 -6.77 -16.96 17.72
C LEU A 80 -6.97 -15.61 17.02
N VAL A 81 -8.04 -14.89 17.34
CA VAL A 81 -8.33 -13.57 16.75
C VAL A 81 -7.21 -12.57 17.07
N ALA A 82 -6.73 -12.54 18.32
CA ALA A 82 -5.60 -11.70 18.72
C ALA A 82 -4.31 -12.05 17.96
N ALA A 83 -3.99 -13.33 17.84
CA ALA A 83 -2.79 -13.81 17.15
C ALA A 83 -2.80 -13.43 15.66
N PHE A 84 -3.93 -13.62 14.97
CA PHE A 84 -4.07 -13.23 13.57
C PHE A 84 -4.10 -11.72 13.37
N GLY A 85 -4.69 -10.94 14.29
CA GLY A 85 -4.57 -9.49 14.30
C GLY A 85 -3.11 -9.02 14.43
N LEU A 86 -2.34 -9.66 15.32
CA LEU A 86 -0.92 -9.34 15.46
C LEU A 86 -0.12 -9.72 14.21
N LEU A 87 -0.36 -10.91 13.65
CA LEU A 87 0.28 -11.37 12.41
C LEU A 87 -0.07 -10.48 11.21
N ALA A 88 -1.29 -9.94 11.15
CA ALA A 88 -1.75 -9.05 10.09
C ALA A 88 -1.06 -7.66 10.11
N VAL A 89 -0.37 -7.29 11.19
CA VAL A 89 0.47 -6.07 11.22
C VAL A 89 1.62 -6.17 10.20
N LEU A 90 2.20 -7.35 9.99
CA LEU A 90 3.32 -7.55 9.06
C LEU A 90 2.93 -7.27 7.58
N PRO A 91 1.91 -7.92 6.99
CA PRO A 91 1.47 -7.62 5.64
C PRO A 91 0.93 -6.19 5.53
N PHE A 92 0.38 -5.60 6.60
CA PHE A 92 0.01 -4.20 6.62
C PHE A 92 1.22 -3.27 6.42
N LEU A 93 2.30 -3.46 7.18
CA LEU A 93 3.53 -2.67 7.02
C LEU A 93 4.16 -2.87 5.63
N ARG A 94 4.21 -4.11 5.14
CA ARG A 94 4.72 -4.42 3.79
C ARG A 94 3.85 -3.83 2.69
N LEU A 95 2.53 -3.78 2.88
CA LEU A 95 1.63 -3.12 1.93
C LEU A 95 1.92 -1.62 1.85
N ILE A 96 2.17 -0.94 2.98
CA ILE A 96 2.55 0.48 2.99
C ILE A 96 3.85 0.70 2.21
N GLU A 97 4.85 -0.17 2.41
CA GLU A 97 6.11 -0.12 1.66
C GLU A 97 5.92 -0.35 0.17
N ALA A 98 5.13 -1.36 -0.22
CA ALA A 98 4.81 -1.67 -1.61
C ALA A 98 4.06 -0.51 -2.29
N VAL A 99 3.11 0.13 -1.61
CA VAL A 99 2.40 1.31 -2.10
C VAL A 99 3.37 2.48 -2.30
N ASN A 100 4.28 2.72 -1.35
CA ASN A 100 5.31 3.76 -1.46
C ASN A 100 6.31 3.45 -2.59
N ALA A 101 6.71 2.19 -2.77
CA ALA A 101 7.58 1.75 -3.86
C ALA A 101 6.90 1.94 -5.23
N HIS A 102 5.63 1.56 -5.35
CA HIS A 102 4.83 1.81 -6.53
C HIS A 102 4.75 3.31 -6.86
N ALA A 103 4.47 4.17 -5.87
CA ALA A 103 4.43 5.61 -6.07
C ALA A 103 5.79 6.18 -6.54
N ARG A 104 6.90 5.71 -5.97
CA ARG A 104 8.26 6.14 -6.37
C ARG A 104 8.59 5.75 -7.81
N THR A 105 8.30 4.51 -8.19
CA THR A 105 8.58 3.99 -9.55
C THR A 105 7.67 4.63 -10.59
N ALA A 106 6.40 4.86 -10.24
CA ALA A 106 5.46 5.56 -11.10
C ALA A 106 5.93 7.02 -11.34
N ARG A 107 6.45 7.70 -10.32
CA ARG A 107 7.10 9.01 -10.48
C ARG A 107 8.33 8.94 -11.38
N ALA A 108 9.19 7.93 -11.21
CA ALA A 108 10.38 7.76 -12.04
C ALA A 108 10.01 7.57 -13.53
N LEU A 109 8.98 6.78 -13.83
CA LEU A 109 8.44 6.64 -15.19
C LEU A 109 7.94 7.96 -15.75
N ASN A 110 7.21 8.73 -14.94
CA ASN A 110 6.68 10.02 -15.37
C ASN A 110 7.81 11.04 -15.63
N ASN A 111 8.82 11.10 -14.77
CA ASN A 111 10.00 11.95 -14.96
C ASN A 111 10.80 11.54 -16.20
N PHE A 112 10.95 10.23 -16.44
CA PHE A 112 11.57 9.72 -17.64
C PHE A 112 10.79 10.21 -18.87
N ARG A 113 9.46 10.04 -18.88
CA ARG A 113 8.61 10.55 -19.97
C ARG A 113 8.74 12.05 -20.18
N LEU A 114 8.77 12.86 -19.11
CA LEU A 114 9.01 14.31 -19.21
C LEU A 114 10.32 14.63 -19.94
N LEU A 115 11.42 13.94 -19.60
CA LEU A 115 12.71 14.12 -20.25
C LEU A 115 12.63 13.87 -21.76
N TYR A 116 12.03 12.75 -22.20
CA TYR A 116 11.94 12.46 -23.64
C TYR A 116 10.95 13.37 -24.36
N VAL A 117 9.86 13.80 -23.74
CA VAL A 117 8.98 14.79 -24.39
C VAL A 117 9.74 16.08 -24.66
N THR A 118 10.57 16.56 -23.73
CA THR A 118 11.39 17.77 -24.00
C THR A 118 12.43 17.59 -25.11
N ARG A 119 12.90 16.36 -25.36
CA ARG A 119 13.96 16.10 -26.35
C ARG A 119 13.41 15.69 -27.71
N LEU A 120 12.36 14.88 -27.74
CA LEU A 120 11.80 14.29 -28.96
C LEU A 120 10.70 15.14 -29.58
N LYS A 121 10.03 16.02 -28.82
CA LYS A 121 9.00 16.90 -29.36
C LYS A 121 9.59 17.87 -30.39
N ASP A 122 10.74 18.45 -30.08
CA ASP A 122 11.37 19.47 -30.93
C ASP A 122 11.98 18.87 -32.20
N GLU A 123 12.48 17.62 -32.14
CA GLU A 123 13.17 16.96 -33.25
C GLU A 123 12.27 16.04 -34.10
N PHE A 124 11.22 15.44 -33.52
CA PHE A 124 10.47 14.34 -34.16
C PHE A 124 8.94 14.52 -34.16
N ASP A 125 8.41 15.69 -33.76
CA ASP A 125 6.97 15.95 -33.57
C ASP A 125 6.28 14.85 -32.73
N TRP A 126 7.03 14.28 -31.79
CA TRP A 126 6.60 13.14 -31.01
C TRP A 126 5.77 13.59 -29.80
N SER A 127 4.67 12.89 -29.53
CA SER A 127 3.85 13.09 -28.34
C SER A 127 3.60 11.78 -27.58
N PRO A 128 3.52 11.83 -26.24
CA PRO A 128 3.28 10.63 -25.45
C PRO A 128 1.81 10.21 -25.56
N ASN A 129 1.56 8.91 -25.76
CA ASN A 129 0.20 8.33 -25.81
C ASN A 129 -0.60 8.46 -24.50
N LEU A 130 0.08 8.80 -23.40
CA LEU A 130 -0.53 9.03 -22.10
C LEU A 130 -0.24 10.48 -21.67
N PRO A 131 -1.13 11.12 -20.90
CA PRO A 131 -0.83 12.41 -20.30
C PRO A 131 0.38 12.28 -19.36
N VAL A 132 1.20 13.32 -19.32
CA VAL A 132 2.37 13.43 -18.43
C VAL A 132 2.05 14.51 -17.41
N ASP A 133 1.92 14.13 -16.15
CA ASP A 133 1.55 15.06 -15.06
C ASP A 133 2.75 15.28 -14.14
N PRO A 134 3.35 16.49 -14.09
CA PRO A 134 4.48 16.80 -13.21
C PRO A 134 4.20 16.59 -11.72
N ARG A 135 2.92 16.59 -11.31
CA ARG A 135 2.49 16.37 -9.94
C ARG A 135 2.28 14.90 -9.62
N PHE A 136 2.28 14.00 -10.61
CA PHE A 136 2.08 12.58 -10.38
C PHE A 136 3.20 11.98 -9.51
N PRO A 137 2.88 11.14 -8.50
CA PRO A 137 1.57 10.66 -8.09
C PRO A 137 0.98 11.44 -6.88
N GLU A 138 1.33 12.70 -6.63
CA GLU A 138 0.79 13.48 -5.51
C GLU A 138 -0.74 13.67 -5.59
N THR A 139 -1.28 13.67 -6.82
CA THR A 139 -2.71 13.56 -7.17
C THR A 139 -3.35 12.26 -6.63
N TYR A 140 -2.58 11.18 -6.45
CA TYR A 140 -3.00 9.94 -5.76
C TYR A 140 -2.80 10.06 -4.25
N ALA A 141 -3.49 11.04 -3.67
CA ALA A 141 -3.53 11.38 -2.24
C ALA A 141 -3.89 10.18 -1.32
N PRO A 142 -3.87 10.32 0.02
CA PRO A 142 -4.27 9.24 0.94
C PRO A 142 -5.68 8.66 0.68
N LEU A 143 -6.53 9.39 -0.04
CA LEU A 143 -7.88 9.01 -0.44
C LEU A 143 -7.95 8.26 -1.79
N ALA A 144 -6.82 8.03 -2.47
CA ALA A 144 -6.77 7.13 -3.61
C ALA A 144 -7.04 5.68 -3.15
N TRP A 145 -7.49 4.84 -4.08
CA TRP A 145 -7.82 3.42 -3.82
C TRP A 145 -6.80 2.65 -2.95
N PRO A 146 -5.47 2.83 -3.11
CA PRO A 146 -4.50 2.18 -2.23
C PRO A 146 -4.58 2.65 -0.77
N GLY A 147 -4.85 3.93 -0.52
CA GLY A 147 -4.97 4.47 0.83
C GLY A 147 -6.29 4.04 1.50
N ILE A 148 -7.38 3.95 0.74
CA ILE A 148 -8.65 3.36 1.23
C ILE A 148 -8.43 1.92 1.69
N ASN A 149 -7.71 1.10 0.91
CA ASN A 149 -7.41 -0.28 1.31
C ASN A 149 -6.60 -0.34 2.61
N VAL A 150 -5.61 0.54 2.78
CA VAL A 150 -4.83 0.64 4.02
C VAL A 150 -5.72 1.06 5.19
N MET A 151 -6.63 2.03 5.01
CA MET A 151 -7.57 2.45 6.05
C MET A 151 -8.52 1.32 6.46
N MET A 152 -9.11 0.62 5.48
CA MET A 152 -9.99 -0.52 5.76
C MET A 152 -9.23 -1.62 6.51
N LEU A 153 -8.02 -1.98 6.05
CA LEU A 153 -7.19 -2.98 6.74
C LEU A 153 -6.82 -2.54 8.16
N SER A 154 -6.51 -1.26 8.39
CA SER A 154 -6.22 -0.76 9.74
C SER A 154 -7.42 -0.91 10.69
N ILE A 155 -8.64 -0.65 10.21
CA ILE A 155 -9.85 -0.77 11.02
C ILE A 155 -10.09 -2.24 11.37
N VAL A 156 -10.04 -3.13 10.38
CA VAL A 156 -10.27 -4.56 10.60
C VAL A 156 -9.19 -5.14 11.53
N ASN A 157 -7.93 -4.76 11.33
CA ASN A 157 -6.84 -5.24 12.18
C ASN A 157 -6.99 -4.75 13.63
N SER A 158 -7.39 -3.49 13.80
CA SER A 158 -7.67 -2.90 15.12
C SER A 158 -8.85 -3.58 15.80
N ALA A 159 -9.89 -3.95 15.04
CA ALA A 159 -11.00 -4.73 15.55
C ALA A 159 -10.54 -6.10 16.06
N TYR A 160 -9.72 -6.81 15.29
CA TYR A 160 -9.22 -8.13 15.66
C TYR A 160 -8.37 -8.07 16.93
N LEU A 161 -7.38 -7.18 16.95
CA LEU A 161 -6.51 -7.00 18.11
C LEU A 161 -7.31 -6.66 19.36
N THR A 162 -8.19 -5.66 19.27
CA THR A 162 -8.95 -5.21 20.44
C THR A 162 -9.94 -6.27 20.91
N VAL A 163 -10.73 -6.86 20.02
CA VAL A 163 -11.70 -7.92 20.39
C VAL A 163 -10.98 -9.12 21.00
N GLY A 164 -9.89 -9.57 20.39
CA GLY A 164 -9.10 -10.69 20.90
C GLY A 164 -8.51 -10.40 22.28
N VAL A 165 -7.91 -9.22 22.48
CA VAL A 165 -7.30 -8.84 23.77
C VAL A 165 -8.36 -8.64 24.86
N THR A 166 -9.47 -7.95 24.57
CA THR A 166 -10.57 -7.75 25.54
C THR A 166 -11.22 -9.07 25.93
N GLY A 167 -11.38 -10.00 24.99
CA GLY A 167 -11.94 -11.32 25.30
C GLY A 167 -10.98 -12.17 26.14
N LEU A 168 -9.67 -12.11 25.86
CA LEU A 168 -8.64 -12.78 26.66
C LEU A 168 -8.54 -12.24 28.09
N SER A 169 -8.78 -10.94 28.30
CA SER A 169 -8.77 -10.36 29.64
C SER A 169 -9.99 -10.75 30.48
N LYS A 170 -10.94 -11.52 29.93
CA LYS A 170 -12.23 -11.86 30.56
C LYS A 170 -12.99 -10.62 31.06
N GLY A 171 -12.80 -9.48 30.38
CA GLY A 171 -13.49 -8.25 30.73
C GLY A 171 -14.96 -8.35 30.33
N GLU A 172 -15.83 -7.77 31.15
CA GLU A 172 -17.23 -7.58 30.76
C GLU A 172 -17.30 -6.74 29.47
N LEU A 173 -18.20 -7.10 28.57
CA LEU A 173 -18.34 -6.43 27.28
C LEU A 173 -18.91 -5.02 27.47
N ASN A 174 -18.03 -4.03 27.51
CA ASN A 174 -18.40 -2.61 27.43
C ASN A 174 -18.25 -2.13 25.98
N VAL A 175 -19.36 -2.10 25.25
CA VAL A 175 -19.39 -1.75 23.81
C VAL A 175 -18.79 -0.36 23.53
N PRO A 176 -19.14 0.72 24.25
CA PRO A 176 -18.50 2.02 24.08
C PRO A 176 -16.98 1.97 24.24
N LEU A 177 -16.47 1.31 25.29
CA LEU A 177 -15.05 1.20 25.55
C LEU A 177 -14.34 0.40 24.44
N LEU A 178 -14.96 -0.69 23.96
CA LEU A 178 -14.45 -1.49 22.86
C LEU A 178 -14.30 -0.66 21.59
N LEU A 179 -15.34 0.09 21.21
CA LEU A 179 -15.31 0.95 20.02
C LEU A 179 -14.26 2.06 20.12
N ILE A 180 -14.14 2.71 21.28
CA ILE A 180 -13.09 3.72 21.52
C ILE A 180 -11.71 3.08 21.39
N SER A 181 -11.51 1.89 21.94
CA SER A 181 -10.24 1.18 21.87
C SER A 181 -9.88 0.79 20.43
N ILE A 182 -10.85 0.30 19.65
CA ILE A 182 -10.67 0.03 18.21
C ILE A 182 -10.27 1.31 17.47
N MET A 183 -10.96 2.43 17.74
CA MET A 183 -10.65 3.72 17.13
C MET A 183 -9.22 4.17 17.47
N LEU A 184 -8.80 4.07 18.73
CA LEU A 184 -7.45 4.44 19.16
C LEU A 184 -6.38 3.60 18.47
N VAL A 185 -6.56 2.27 18.40
CA VAL A 185 -5.62 1.38 17.71
C VAL A 185 -5.59 1.66 16.20
N ALA A 186 -6.75 1.99 15.59
CA ALA A 186 -6.83 2.36 14.18
C ALA A 186 -6.11 3.69 13.91
N LEU A 187 -6.22 4.67 14.81
CA LEU A 187 -5.49 5.93 14.73
C LEU A 187 -3.98 5.72 14.81
N VAL A 188 -3.50 4.77 15.61
CA VAL A 188 -2.07 4.39 15.65
C VAL A 188 -1.62 3.84 14.29
N HIS A 189 -2.37 2.89 13.72
CA HIS A 189 -2.07 2.35 12.38
C HIS A 189 -2.06 3.45 11.31
N TYR A 190 -3.05 4.34 11.34
CA TYR A 190 -3.14 5.46 10.41
C TYR A 190 -1.99 6.45 10.58
N SER A 191 -1.57 6.72 11.82
CA SER A 191 -0.42 7.58 12.12
C SER A 191 0.87 6.99 11.55
N VAL A 192 1.08 5.68 11.70
CA VAL A 192 2.22 4.97 11.10
C VAL A 192 2.22 5.11 9.57
N TYR A 193 1.06 4.89 8.94
CA TYR A 193 0.89 5.07 7.49
C TYR A 193 1.22 6.52 7.07
N TYR A 194 0.63 7.50 7.74
CA TYR A 194 0.80 8.92 7.45
C TYR A 194 2.27 9.34 7.56
N VAL A 195 2.96 8.95 8.64
CA VAL A 195 4.39 9.25 8.84
C VAL A 195 5.23 8.62 7.74
N ARG A 196 5.02 7.33 7.41
CA ARG A 196 5.79 6.62 6.37
C ARG A 196 5.58 7.23 4.99
N CYS A 197 4.34 7.57 4.64
CA CYS A 197 4.05 8.23 3.37
C CYS A 197 4.63 9.65 3.30
N ASN A 198 4.56 10.43 4.38
CA ASN A 198 5.12 11.78 4.40
C ASN A 198 6.65 11.82 4.37
N VAL A 199 7.34 10.91 5.06
CA VAL A 199 8.79 10.76 4.94
C VAL A 199 9.17 10.46 3.49
N THR A 200 8.38 9.63 2.80
CA THR A 200 8.59 9.32 1.37
C THR A 200 8.32 10.52 0.48
N ARG A 201 7.31 11.35 0.79
CA ARG A 201 6.99 12.59 0.07
C ARG A 201 8.06 13.67 0.24
N ARG A 202 8.66 13.80 1.42
CA ARG A 202 9.67 14.84 1.74
C ARG A 202 11.03 14.62 1.06
N ARG A 203 11.36 13.42 0.59
CA ARG A 203 12.58 13.13 -0.20
C ARG A 203 12.48 13.68 -1.64
N ARG A 204 12.00 14.91 -1.80
CA ARG A 204 11.72 15.60 -3.08
C ARG A 204 12.99 15.73 -3.93
N LEU A 205 12.84 15.47 -5.23
CA LEU A 205 13.63 16.03 -6.33
C LEU A 205 12.79 17.17 -6.98
N PRO A 206 13.40 18.12 -7.71
CA PRO A 206 12.97 19.52 -7.72
C PRO A 206 11.63 19.78 -8.39
N HIS A 207 11.03 20.91 -8.00
CA HIS A 207 9.85 21.53 -8.60
C HIS A 207 9.98 21.53 -10.13
N ASN A 208 8.93 21.05 -10.84
CA ASN A 208 8.82 20.88 -12.30
C ASN A 208 9.82 21.76 -13.09
N PRO A 209 11.06 21.27 -13.35
CA PRO A 209 12.10 22.10 -13.94
C PRO A 209 11.92 22.25 -15.47
N TYR A 210 10.88 21.64 -16.04
CA TYR A 210 10.66 21.50 -17.47
C TYR A 210 9.47 22.34 -17.99
N ASN A 211 8.89 23.22 -17.15
CA ASN A 211 7.78 24.13 -17.50
C ASN A 211 6.55 23.47 -18.16
N PHE A 212 6.32 22.16 -17.95
CA PHE A 212 5.11 21.51 -18.48
C PHE A 212 3.86 22.04 -17.77
N PRO A 213 2.75 22.29 -18.50
CA PRO A 213 1.48 22.64 -17.88
C PRO A 213 1.02 21.49 -16.98
N ASN A 214 0.53 21.83 -15.78
CA ASN A 214 -0.06 20.84 -14.90
C ASN A 214 -1.37 20.37 -15.52
N VAL A 215 -1.54 19.07 -15.70
CA VAL A 215 -2.79 18.51 -16.19
C VAL A 215 -3.62 18.14 -14.97
N GLU A 216 -4.53 19.01 -14.55
CA GLU A 216 -5.60 18.66 -13.61
C GLU A 216 -6.73 18.01 -14.43
N THR A 217 -6.95 16.72 -14.21
CA THR A 217 -8.16 15.99 -14.65
C THR A 217 -8.79 15.34 -13.44
#